data_AF-A0A1C6I739-F1
#
_entry.id   AF-A0A1C6I739-F1
#
_cell.length_a   1.000
_cell.length_b   1.000
_cell.length_c   1.000
_cell.angle_alpha   90.00
_cell.angle_beta   90.00
_cell.angle_gamma   90.00
#
_symmetry.space_group_name_H-M   'P 1'
#
loop_
_entity.id
_entity.type
_entity.pdbx_description
1 polymer ?
#
loop_
_entity_poly.entity_id
_entity_poly.type
_entity_poly.pdbx_seq_one_letter_code
_entity_poly.pdbx_strand_id
1 'polypeptide(L)'
;MNLKLDKDSYSYYRFTMHIRYLIQRLMSGTQSETGSGSMVKMLANDYPKTYICAKKIAAFLQKQENWCCNDEELLYLMLHINRVCQKNT
;
A
#
# COMPACT_ATOMS: atom_id res chain seq x y z
N MET A 1 15.73 2.07 -5.97
CA MET A 1 14.64 2.59 -6.83
C MET A 1 14.78 4.10 -6.76
N ASN A 2 15.31 4.74 -7.82
CA ASN A 2 15.46 6.20 -7.85
C ASN A 2 14.32 6.71 -8.75
N LEU A 3 13.23 7.12 -8.12
CA LEU A 3 11.97 7.44 -8.78
C LEU A 3 11.53 8.82 -8.29
N LYS A 4 11.33 9.75 -9.22
CA LYS A 4 10.73 11.05 -8.91
C LYS A 4 9.22 10.91 -9.01
N LEU A 5 8.50 11.04 -7.90
CA LEU A 5 7.04 11.02 -7.93
C LEU A 5 6.52 12.38 -8.42
N ASP A 6 5.59 12.35 -9.37
CA ASP A 6 4.81 13.53 -9.74
C ASP A 6 3.78 13.81 -8.65
N LYS A 7 4.06 14.83 -7.83
CA LYS A 7 3.23 15.22 -6.68
C LYS A 7 1.93 15.91 -7.06
N ASP A 8 1.83 16.42 -8.29
CA ASP A 8 0.62 17.07 -8.80
C ASP A 8 -0.30 16.05 -9.51
N SER A 9 0.18 14.82 -9.71
CA SER A 9 -0.60 13.76 -10.32
C SER A 9 -1.78 13.30 -9.44
N TYR A 10 -2.90 13.00 -10.10
CA TYR A 10 -4.03 12.34 -9.46
C TYR A 10 -3.65 11.02 -8.76
N SER A 11 -2.68 10.27 -9.32
CA SER A 11 -2.19 9.03 -8.71
C SER A 11 -1.53 9.28 -7.35
N TYR A 12 -0.72 10.33 -7.24
CA TYR A 12 -0.08 10.74 -5.99
C TYR A 12 -1.10 11.21 -4.95
N TYR A 13 -2.06 12.02 -5.37
CA TYR A 13 -3.16 12.44 -4.49
C TYR A 13 -3.94 11.23 -3.95
N ARG A 14 -4.31 10.27 -4.81
CA ARG A 14 -5.01 9.06 -4.37
C ARG A 14 -4.17 8.18 -3.44
N PHE A 15 -2.87 8.09 -3.67
CA PHE A 15 -1.95 7.35 -2.79
C PHE A 15 -1.86 7.98 -1.40
N THR A 16 -1.62 9.29 -1.32
CA THR A 16 -1.52 10.00 -0.03
C THR A 16 -2.84 9.93 0.76
N MET A 17 -3.97 10.07 0.07
CA MET A 17 -5.29 9.91 0.68
C MET A 17 -5.52 8.49 1.21
N HIS A 18 -5.10 7.47 0.47
CA HIS A 18 -5.19 6.09 0.94
C HIS A 18 -4.36 5.85 2.20
N ILE A 19 -3.11 6.35 2.25
CA ILE A 19 -2.25 6.26 3.45
C ILE A 19 -2.92 6.92 4.65
N ARG A 20 -3.51 8.12 4.46
CA ARG A 20 -4.21 8.83 5.55
C ARG A 20 -5.36 7.99 6.11
N TYR A 21 -6.20 7.42 5.25
CA TYR A 21 -7.34 6.61 5.69
C TYR A 21 -6.92 5.26 6.27
N LEU A 22 -5.85 4.64 5.74
CA LEU A 22 -5.27 3.43 6.30
C LEU A 22 -4.85 3.68 7.76
N ILE A 23 -4.08 4.75 8.00
CA ILE A 23 -3.65 5.11 9.36
C ILE A 23 -4.85 5.33 10.27
N GLN A 24 -5.87 6.08 9.83
CA GLN A 24 -7.09 6.29 10.61
C GLN A 24 -7.79 4.98 10.98
N ARG A 25 -7.91 4.03 10.04
CA ARG A 25 -8.51 2.71 10.29
C ARG A 25 -7.70 1.86 11.25
N LEU A 26 -6.37 1.88 11.13
CA LEU A 26 -5.48 1.15 12.02
C LEU A 26 -5.54 1.71 13.45
N MET A 27 -5.59 3.04 13.58
CA MET A 27 -5.79 3.71 14.88
C MET A 27 -7.11 3.33 15.55
N SER A 28 -8.20 3.19 14.79
CA SER A 28 -9.51 2.79 15.32
C SER A 28 -9.69 1.28 15.49
N GLY A 29 -8.71 0.46 15.11
CA GLY A 29 -8.82 -1.00 15.14
C GLY A 29 -9.85 -1.57 14.15
N THR A 30 -10.33 -0.76 13.20
CA THR A 30 -11.36 -1.16 12.22
C THR A 30 -10.69 -1.51 10.90
N GLN A 31 -10.25 -2.76 10.77
CA GLN A 31 -9.72 -3.26 9.50
C GLN A 31 -10.83 -3.85 8.64
N SER A 32 -10.70 -3.72 7.32
CA SER A 32 -11.59 -4.36 6.36
C SER A 32 -11.50 -5.89 6.44
N GLU A 33 -12.57 -6.58 6.06
CA GLU A 33 -12.65 -8.04 6.12
C GLU A 33 -11.55 -8.73 5.29
N THR A 34 -11.13 -9.90 5.74
CA THR A 34 -10.07 -10.69 5.13
C THR A 34 -10.62 -11.56 4.00
N GLY A 35 -10.15 -11.35 2.77
CA GLY A 35 -10.48 -12.20 1.61
C GLY A 35 -9.51 -12.11 0.43
N SER A 36 -8.61 -11.12 0.45
CA SER A 36 -7.76 -10.77 -0.70
C SER A 36 -6.43 -11.51 -0.80
N GLY A 37 -6.18 -12.52 0.03
CA GLY A 37 -4.89 -13.23 0.06
C GLY A 37 -4.49 -13.86 -1.28
N SER A 38 -5.45 -14.35 -2.08
CA SER A 38 -5.18 -14.87 -3.43
C SER A 38 -4.74 -13.77 -4.41
N MET A 39 -5.36 -12.60 -4.33
CA MET A 39 -5.03 -11.45 -5.18
C MET A 39 -3.68 -10.83 -4.80
N VAL A 40 -3.37 -10.77 -3.49
CA VAL A 40 -2.04 -10.37 -3.01
C VAL A 40 -0.96 -11.28 -3.58
N LYS A 41 -1.15 -12.60 -3.55
CA LYS A 41 -0.20 -13.57 -4.11
C LYS A 41 0.00 -13.36 -5.62
N MET A 42 -1.09 -13.16 -6.36
CA MET A 42 -1.04 -12.89 -7.80
C MET A 42 -0.23 -11.61 -8.10
N LEU A 43 -0.58 -10.49 -7.46
CA LEU A 43 0.14 -9.23 -7.68
C LEU A 43 1.58 -9.26 -7.15
N ALA A 44 1.87 -10.07 -6.13
CA ALA A 44 3.24 -10.23 -5.64
C ALA A 44 4.13 -10.95 -6.66
N ASN A 45 3.57 -11.88 -7.42
CA ASN A 45 4.25 -12.54 -8.53
C ASN A 45 4.47 -11.57 -9.70
N ASP A 46 3.45 -10.79 -10.07
CA ASP A 46 3.52 -9.89 -11.23
C ASP A 46 4.34 -8.62 -10.95
N TYR A 47 4.31 -8.13 -9.71
CA TYR A 47 4.93 -6.87 -9.29
C TYR A 47 5.74 -7.04 -7.99
N PRO A 48 6.84 -7.83 -7.99
CA PRO A 48 7.58 -8.17 -6.77
C PRO A 48 8.19 -6.96 -6.06
N LYS A 49 8.64 -5.94 -6.83
CA LYS A 49 9.15 -4.69 -6.25
C LYS A 49 8.07 -3.90 -5.51
N THR A 50 6.85 -3.88 -6.06
CA THR A 50 5.68 -3.24 -5.44
C THR A 50 5.29 -3.97 -4.17
N TYR A 51 5.26 -5.30 -4.19
CA TYR A 51 5.00 -6.11 -2.99
C TYR A 51 6.02 -5.84 -1.88
N ILE A 52 7.31 -5.85 -2.21
CA ILE A 52 8.38 -5.54 -1.24
C ILE A 52 8.20 -4.13 -0.65
N CYS A 53 7.84 -3.15 -1.48
CA CYS A 53 7.56 -1.79 -1.01
C CYS A 53 6.38 -1.76 -0.03
N ALA A 54 5.26 -2.38 -0.39
CA ALA A 54 4.08 -2.47 0.47
C ALA A 54 4.38 -3.17 1.80
N LYS A 55 5.13 -4.29 1.77
CA LYS A 55 5.57 -5.00 2.98
C LYS A 55 6.49 -4.16 3.87
N LYS A 56 7.37 -3.33 3.29
CA LYS A 56 8.21 -2.40 4.07
C LYS A 56 7.38 -1.34 4.78
N ILE A 57 6.35 -0.81 4.12
CA ILE A 57 5.42 0.15 4.75
C ILE A 57 4.65 -0.53 5.90
N ALA A 58 4.09 -1.72 5.66
CA ALA A 58 3.39 -2.47 6.70
C ALA A 58 4.30 -2.81 7.89
N ALA A 59 5.54 -3.24 7.63
CA ALA A 59 6.51 -3.53 8.69
C ALA A 59 6.91 -2.27 9.48
N PHE A 60 6.99 -1.11 8.83
CA PHE A 60 7.24 0.15 9.50
C PHE A 60 6.08 0.52 10.44
N LEU A 61 4.83 0.42 9.99
CA LEU A 61 3.65 0.68 10.81
C LEU A 61 3.56 -0.27 12.01
N GLN A 62 3.85 -1.55 11.80
CA GLN A 62 3.94 -2.52 12.89
C GLN A 62 5.02 -2.13 13.90
N LYS A 63 6.21 -1.76 13.44
CA LYS A 63 7.34 -1.45 14.32
C LYS A 63 7.13 -0.18 15.14
N GLN A 64 6.48 0.84 14.57
CA GLN A 64 6.28 2.12 15.25
C GLN A 64 5.08 2.11 16.19
N GLU A 65 3.95 1.56 15.75
CA GLU A 65 2.65 1.72 16.42
C GLU A 65 1.97 0.39 16.76
N ASN A 66 2.63 -0.75 16.51
CA ASN A 66 2.08 -2.10 16.65
C ASN A 66 0.85 -2.39 15.77
N TRP A 67 0.65 -1.63 14.68
CA TRP A 67 -0.46 -1.81 13.77
C TRP A 67 -0.17 -2.86 12.69
N CYS A 68 -1.00 -3.91 12.66
CA CYS A 68 -0.95 -4.97 11.67
C CYS A 68 -1.71 -4.57 10.40
N CYS A 69 -1.09 -4.63 9.22
CA CYS A 69 -1.83 -4.57 7.96
C CYS A 69 -2.24 -5.97 7.52
N ASN A 70 -3.54 -6.21 7.31
CA ASN A 70 -4.04 -7.46 6.75
C ASN A 70 -3.87 -7.51 5.21
N ASP A 71 -4.27 -8.62 4.59
CA ASP A 71 -4.12 -8.83 3.14
C ASP A 71 -4.90 -7.81 2.31
N GLU A 72 -6.04 -7.31 2.79
CA GLU A 72 -6.83 -6.28 2.10
C GLU A 72 -6.07 -4.96 2.06
N GLU A 73 -5.54 -4.52 3.21
CA GLU A 73 -4.75 -3.28 3.28
C GLU A 73 -3.45 -3.41 2.47
N LEU A 74 -2.84 -4.58 2.47
CA LEU A 74 -1.65 -4.85 1.68
C LEU A 74 -1.95 -4.81 0.17
N LEU A 75 -3.08 -5.37 -0.26
CA LEU A 75 -3.57 -5.30 -1.64
C LEU A 75 -3.74 -3.85 -2.08
N TYR A 76 -4.46 -3.03 -1.32
CA TYR A 76 -4.68 -1.63 -1.68
C TYR A 76 -3.38 -0.83 -1.72
N LEU A 77 -2.48 -1.03 -0.75
CA LEU A 77 -1.15 -0.43 -0.77
C LEU A 77 -0.42 -0.77 -2.07
N MET A 78 -0.41 -2.04 -2.47
CA MET A 78 0.23 -2.47 -3.71
C MET A 78 -0.38 -1.79 -4.94
N LEU A 79 -1.71 -1.72 -5.03
CA LEU A 79 -2.39 -1.05 -6.15
C LEU A 79 -2.01 0.43 -6.26
N HIS A 80 -1.99 1.15 -5.14
CA HIS A 80 -1.65 2.57 -5.13
C HIS A 80 -0.17 2.82 -5.40
N ILE A 81 0.74 2.01 -4.84
CA ILE A 81 2.18 2.08 -5.12
C ILE A 81 2.42 1.82 -6.61
N ASN A 82 1.80 0.79 -7.18
CA ASN A 82 1.96 0.48 -8.60
C ASN A 82 1.52 1.66 -9.48
N ARG A 83 0.35 2.25 -9.19
CA ARG A 83 -0.19 3.40 -9.94
C ARG A 83 0.64 4.67 -9.83
N VAL A 84 1.24 4.95 -8.67
CA VAL A 84 2.11 6.13 -8.50
C VAL A 84 3.50 5.92 -9.13
N CYS A 85 3.94 4.66 -9.26
CA CYS A 85 5.22 4.34 -9.90
C CYS A 85 5.15 4.25 -11.43
N GLN A 86 4.02 3.85 -12.01
CA GLN A 86 3.90 3.63 -13.45
C GLN A 86 3.80 4.91 -14.30
N LYS A 87 3.42 6.06 -13.72
CA LYS A 87 3.23 7.32 -14.47
C LYS A 87 4.51 8.05 -14.91
N ASN A 88 5.68 7.40 -14.85
CA ASN A 88 6.97 7.99 -15.21
C ASN A 88 7.57 7.42 -16.51
N THR A 89 6.72 6.89 -17.39
CA THR A 89 7.09 6.57 -18.79
C THR A 89 6.15 7.32 -19.71
#